data_AF-A0A816LQ83-F1
#
_entry.id   AF-A0A816LQ83-F1
#
_cell.length_a   1.000
_cell.length_b   1.000
_cell.length_c   1.000
_cell.angle_alpha   90.00
_cell.angle_beta   90.00
_cell.angle_gamma   90.00
#
_symmetry.space_group_name_H-M   'P 1'
#
loop_
_entity.id
_entity.type
_entity.pdbx_description
1 polymer ?
#
loop_
_entity_poly.entity_id
_entity_poly.type
_entity_poly.pdbx_seq_one_letter_code
_entity_poly.pdbx_strand_id
1 'polypeptide(L)'
;MFHVWTHFADIHHIQYWTVYGTLVCYVQRRGLLPHDLDIGVLILVQNTENLIPFSDAYFSSVYEIKLHPQWNVVGYTNRSYH
;
A
#
# COMPACT_ATOMS: atom_id res chain seq x y z
N MET A 1 -1.69 -9.49 -5.33
CA MET A 1 -0.82 -8.59 -4.53
C MET A 1 -1.48 -8.18 -3.22
N PHE A 2 -2.68 -7.58 -3.22
CA PHE A 2 -3.33 -7.12 -1.97
C PHE A 2 -3.55 -8.20 -0.92
N HIS A 3 -3.97 -9.42 -1.29
CA HIS A 3 -4.11 -10.53 -0.35
C HIS A 3 -2.79 -10.97 0.33
N VAL A 4 -1.67 -10.86 -0.40
CA VAL A 4 -0.34 -11.18 0.13
C VAL A 4 0.04 -10.12 1.18
N TRP A 5 -0.20 -8.85 0.88
CA TRP A 5 -0.01 -7.76 1.85
C TRP A 5 -0.89 -7.92 3.08
N THR A 6 -2.19 -8.18 2.92
CA THR A 6 -3.11 -8.29 4.06
C THR A 6 -2.72 -9.45 4.98
N HIS A 7 -2.29 -10.58 4.41
CA HIS A 7 -1.82 -11.72 5.19
C HIS A 7 -0.53 -11.40 5.96
N PHE A 8 0.43 -10.74 5.30
CA PHE A 8 1.65 -10.30 5.95
C PHE A 8 1.38 -9.31 7.09
N ALA A 9 0.54 -8.30 6.85
CA ALA A 9 0.18 -7.32 7.86
C ALA A 9 -0.49 -7.96 9.08
N ASP A 10 -1.30 -9.00 8.88
CA ASP A 10 -1.94 -9.75 9.96
C ASP A 10 -0.92 -10.51 10.82
N ILE A 11 0.00 -11.27 10.18
CA ILE A 11 1.07 -12.03 10.89
C ILE A 11 1.97 -11.10 11.71
N HIS A 12 2.27 -9.91 11.20
CA HIS A 12 3.18 -8.97 11.85
C HIS A 12 2.47 -7.89 12.67
N HIS A 13 1.14 -8.01 12.86
CA HIS A 13 0.31 -7.05 13.59
C HIS A 13 0.51 -5.58 13.13
N ILE A 14 0.69 -5.40 11.83
CA ILE A 14 0.92 -4.09 11.23
C ILE A 14 -0.43 -3.42 10.99
N GLN A 15 -0.71 -2.37 11.74
CA GLN A 15 -1.80 -1.47 11.42
C GLN A 15 -1.48 -0.67 10.15
N TYR A 16 -2.42 -0.68 9.19
CA TYR A 16 -2.27 0.02 7.92
C TYR A 16 -3.59 0.62 7.42
N TRP A 17 -3.50 1.56 6.49
CA TRP A 17 -4.64 2.15 5.78
C TRP A 17 -4.42 2.09 4.28
N THR A 18 -5.42 1.66 3.52
CA THR A 18 -5.39 1.74 2.05
C THR A 18 -5.49 3.19 1.59
N VAL A 19 -4.74 3.58 0.57
CA VAL A 19 -4.71 4.96 0.05
C VAL A 19 -4.83 5.04 -1.47
N TYR A 20 -5.10 6.25 -1.97
CA TYR A 20 -5.12 6.60 -3.39
C TYR A 20 -6.00 5.66 -4.25
N GLY A 21 -5.49 5.20 -5.40
CA GLY A 21 -6.21 4.33 -6.33
C GLY A 21 -6.68 3.04 -5.66
N THR A 22 -5.89 2.46 -4.76
CA THR A 22 -6.27 1.25 -4.01
C THR A 22 -7.51 1.46 -3.17
N LEU A 23 -7.61 2.58 -2.43
CA LEU A 23 -8.78 2.90 -1.62
C LEU A 23 -10.02 3.15 -2.48
N VAL A 24 -9.89 3.98 -3.52
CA VAL A 24 -11.01 4.33 -4.42
C VAL A 24 -11.61 3.07 -5.03
N CYS A 25 -10.76 2.17 -5.50
CA CYS A 25 -11.20 0.95 -6.18
C CYS A 25 -11.81 -0.05 -5.22
N TYR A 26 -11.24 -0.18 -4.02
CA TYR A 26 -11.82 -1.01 -2.98
C TYR A 26 -13.24 -0.54 -2.62
N VAL A 27 -13.45 0.76 -2.44
CA VAL A 27 -14.78 1.32 -2.10
C VAL A 27 -15.75 1.20 -3.27
N GLN A 28 -15.34 1.55 -4.50
CA GLN A 28 -16.24 1.61 -5.64
C GLN A 28 -16.56 0.24 -6.25
N ARG A 29 -15.59 -0.68 -6.24
CA ARG A 29 -15.67 -1.96 -6.98
C ARG A 29 -15.53 -3.18 -6.09
N ARG A 30 -15.33 -3.01 -4.78
CA ARG A 30 -15.05 -4.09 -3.82
C ARG A 30 -13.85 -4.96 -4.24
N GLY A 31 -12.86 -4.34 -4.89
CA GLY A 31 -11.70 -5.03 -5.44
C GLY A 31 -10.63 -4.07 -5.96
N LEU A 32 -9.57 -4.63 -6.54
CA LEU A 32 -8.50 -3.86 -7.17
C LEU A 32 -8.84 -3.54 -8.63
N LEU A 33 -8.32 -2.41 -9.13
CA LEU A 33 -7.66 -2.31 -10.44
C LEU A 33 -7.40 -3.61 -11.22
N PRO A 34 -8.15 -3.98 -12.28
CA PRO A 34 -7.70 -5.04 -13.19
C PRO A 34 -6.34 -4.73 -13.84
N HIS A 35 -5.93 -3.45 -13.85
CA HIS A 35 -4.69 -2.96 -14.42
C HIS A 35 -3.78 -2.23 -13.41
N ASP A 36 -4.17 -2.11 -12.14
CA ASP A 36 -3.22 -1.63 -11.12
C ASP A 36 -2.22 -2.74 -10.83
N LEU A 37 -0.95 -2.41 -11.02
CA LEU A 37 0.17 -3.31 -10.72
C LEU A 37 0.73 -3.08 -9.32
N ASP A 38 0.26 -2.04 -8.62
CA ASP A 38 0.71 -1.64 -7.30
C ASP A 38 -0.45 -1.51 -6.31
N ILE A 39 -0.09 -1.48 -5.02
CA ILE A 39 -1.01 -1.21 -3.92
C ILE A 39 -0.45 -0.06 -3.08
N GLY A 40 -1.30 0.92 -2.81
CA GLY A 40 -0.99 2.04 -1.93
C GLY A 40 -1.47 1.75 -0.51
N VAL A 41 -0.53 1.72 0.43
CA VAL A 41 -0.82 1.58 1.87
C VAL A 41 0.00 2.56 2.70
N LEU A 42 -0.59 3.07 3.77
CA LEU A 42 0.09 3.80 4.83
C LEU A 42 0.26 2.89 6.04
N ILE A 43 1.42 2.95 6.68
CA ILE A 43 1.71 2.28 7.94
C ILE A 43 2.24 3.29 8.96
N LEU A 44 2.19 2.91 10.24
CA LEU A 44 2.90 3.65 11.28
C LEU A 44 4.42 3.50 11.07
N VAL A 45 5.16 4.59 11.25
CA VAL A 45 6.62 4.61 11.04
C VAL A 45 7.36 3.56 11.87
N GLN A 46 6.89 3.28 13.08
CA GLN A 46 7.44 2.25 13.97
C GLN A 46 7.34 0.82 13.39
N ASN A 47 6.45 0.58 12.44
CA ASN A 47 6.28 -0.72 11.80
C ASN A 47 7.18 -0.89 10.56
N THR A 48 7.98 0.12 10.21
CA THR A 48 8.82 0.08 8.99
C THR A 48 9.92 -0.98 9.08
N GLU A 49 10.45 -1.24 10.27
CA GLU A 49 11.47 -2.28 10.50
C GLU A 49 10.95 -3.69 10.19
N ASN A 50 9.65 -3.92 10.42
CA ASN A 50 9.01 -5.20 10.09
C ASN A 50 8.93 -5.45 8.58
N LEU A 51 9.14 -4.44 7.74
CA LEU A 51 9.09 -4.61 6.29
C LEU A 51 10.37 -5.20 5.69
N ILE A 52 11.47 -5.24 6.44
CA ILE A 52 12.75 -5.78 5.95
C ILE A 52 12.62 -7.29 5.61
N PRO A 53 12.11 -8.15 6.52
CA PRO A 53 11.89 -9.56 6.19
C PRO A 53 10.86 -9.78 5.07
N PHE A 54 9.87 -8.91 4.94
CA PHE A 54 8.90 -8.96 3.84
C PHE A 54 9.55 -8.70 2.50
N SER A 55 10.42 -7.69 2.47
CA SER A 55 11.26 -7.39 1.31
C SER A 55 12.07 -8.62 0.93
N ASP A 56 12.77 -9.24 1.87
CA ASP A 56 13.66 -10.37 1.57
C ASP A 56 12.92 -11.64 1.12
N ALA A 57 11.73 -11.90 1.70
CA ALA A 57 10.96 -13.12 1.41
C ALA A 57 10.11 -13.04 0.13
N TYR A 58 9.67 -11.84 -0.27
CA TYR A 58 8.72 -11.65 -1.36
C TYR A 58 9.24 -10.80 -2.52
N PHE A 59 10.50 -10.32 -2.47
CA PHE A 59 11.14 -9.77 -3.65
C PHE A 59 11.48 -10.89 -4.65
N SER A 60 10.95 -10.74 -5.86
CA SER A 60 11.50 -11.30 -7.08
C SER A 60 11.93 -10.13 -7.97
N SER A 61 12.62 -10.38 -9.08
CA SER A 61 12.96 -9.38 -10.11
C SER A 61 11.76 -8.62 -10.72
N VAL A 62 10.54 -8.87 -10.24
CA VAL A 62 9.27 -8.37 -10.76
C VAL A 62 8.58 -7.37 -9.80
N TYR A 63 8.92 -7.35 -8.51
CA TYR A 63 8.22 -6.51 -7.51
C TYR A 63 9.20 -5.67 -6.68
N GLU A 64 8.87 -4.39 -6.47
CA GLU A 64 9.71 -3.42 -5.75
C GLU A 64 8.88 -2.74 -4.64
N ILE A 65 9.36 -2.77 -3.38
CA ILE A 65 8.81 -1.97 -2.30
C ILE A 65 9.39 -0.56 -2.38
N LYS A 66 8.52 0.43 -2.61
CA LYS A 66 8.90 1.84 -2.60
C LYS A 66 8.46 2.49 -1.30
N LEU A 67 9.42 2.72 -0.40
CA LEU A 67 9.19 3.49 0.82
C LEU A 67 9.29 4.97 0.49
N HIS A 68 8.14 5.65 0.43
CA HIS A 68 8.09 7.09 0.30
C HIS A 68 7.86 7.72 1.67
N PRO A 69 8.83 8.47 2.24
CA PRO A 69 8.59 9.26 3.43
C PRO A 69 7.60 10.37 3.04
N GLN A 70 6.33 10.19 3.37
CA GLN A 70 5.28 11.11 2.95
C GLN A 70 5.34 12.39 3.81
N TRP A 71 6.18 13.34 3.41
CA TRP A 71 6.16 14.70 3.93
C TRP A 71 5.46 15.59 2.90
N ASN A 72 4.27 16.08 3.29
CA ASN A 72 3.33 16.92 2.55
C ASN A 72 2.54 16.25 1.41
N VAL A 73 1.21 16.21 1.58
CA VAL A 73 0.26 15.97 0.49
C VAL A 73 0.30 17.18 -0.44
N VAL A 74 1.19 17.15 -1.44
CA VAL A 74 1.23 18.17 -2.49
C VAL A 74 -0.06 18.06 -3.34
N GLY A 75 -0.83 19.15 -3.43
CA GLY A 75 -1.99 19.24 -4.32
C GLY A 75 -3.34 18.76 -3.76
N TYR A 76 -3.54 18.74 -2.44
CA TYR A 76 -4.85 18.43 -1.81
C TYR A 76 -6.02 19.22 -2.43
N THR A 77 -5.78 20.48 -2.80
CA THR A 77 -6.80 21.38 -3.37
C THR A 77 -7.17 21.09 -4.83
N ASN A 78 -6.38 20.29 -5.55
CA ASN A 78 -6.57 20.06 -6.99
C ASN A 78 -7.18 18.69 -7.32
N ARG A 79 -7.61 17.92 -6.33
CA ARG A 79 -8.24 16.62 -6.55
C ARG A 79 -9.76 16.76 -6.56
N SER A 80 -10.32 16.95 -7.75
CA SER A 80 -11.76 16.77 -8.00
C SER A 80 -12.04 15.31 -8.34
N TYR A 81 -12.85 14.64 -7.53
CA TYR A 81 -13.42 13.33 -7.88
C TYR A 81 -14.79 13.60 -8.51
N HIS A 82 -14.80 13.71 -9.84
CA HIS A 82 -16.04 13.73 -10.63
C HIS A 82 -16.45 12.31 -11.00
#